data_AF-A0A1G7ZAT1-F1
#
_entry.id   AF-A0A1G7ZAT1-F1
#
_cell.length_a   1.000
_cell.length_b   1.000
_cell.length_c   1.000
_cell.angle_alpha   90.00
_cell.angle_beta   90.00
_cell.angle_gamma   90.00
#
_symmetry.space_group_name_H-M   'P 1'
#
loop_
_entity.id
_entity.type
_entity.pdbx_description
1 polymer ?
#
loop_
_entity_poly.entity_id
_entity_poly.type
_entity_poly.pdbx_seq_one_letter_code
_entity_poly.pdbx_strand_id
1 'polypeptide(L)'
;MNRIEATKYKGKTVLVDIGSEGVFYGLLEEVYAPPKKTWSGKVFIKGMAKAPVLEKADTIDEKKEVYVTVAGSKIHTTEEEWTLSFNESVVQAIQSAINELHENLNKHTAQAKKWKDIGSVYGDVHVPSTPSSAEEEQAVVQDDYIYYQLAEDDGSVYLLEPINKDTLELEGCPFELEIQWTNNTWIPVTYHRRFTFIDNRGKQYQIQPQSRVRIHKEQFQPFTILLNELEHPARKTLWQRIHAFGFERSHLEDCHNRLLYELLQSENTSRFKGVNFITFRKSGKTLLIQHHYERELKTNTPDYVFDRFECTTDNGERSVSTYTNAYSKDHES
;
A
#
# COMPACT_ATOMS: atom_id res chain seq x y z
N MET A 1 -14.01 -36.12 -21.71
CA MET A 1 -14.15 -36.43 -23.15
C MET A 1 -14.11 -37.95 -23.36
N ASN A 2 -14.99 -38.51 -24.20
CA ASN A 2 -14.98 -39.96 -24.51
C ASN A 2 -14.01 -40.30 -25.67
N ARG A 3 -13.76 -41.60 -25.91
CA ARG A 3 -12.79 -42.06 -26.94
C ARG A 3 -13.13 -41.60 -28.36
N ILE A 4 -14.41 -41.52 -28.68
CA ILE A 4 -14.89 -41.16 -30.02
C ILE A 4 -14.71 -39.66 -30.24
N GLU A 5 -15.03 -38.85 -29.23
CA GLU A 5 -14.79 -37.41 -29.21
C GLU A 5 -13.29 -37.10 -29.31
N ALA A 6 -12.44 -37.77 -28.54
CA ALA A 6 -10.99 -37.54 -28.55
C ALA A 6 -10.39 -37.66 -29.96
N THR A 7 -10.79 -38.68 -30.71
CA THR A 7 -10.34 -38.86 -32.10
C THR A 7 -10.79 -37.72 -33.01
N LYS A 8 -11.98 -37.12 -32.78
CA LYS A 8 -12.47 -35.95 -33.54
C LYS A 8 -11.77 -34.64 -33.15
N TYR A 9 -11.26 -34.55 -31.93
CA TYR A 9 -10.54 -33.39 -31.41
C TYR A 9 -9.02 -33.51 -31.60
N LYS A 10 -8.53 -34.56 -32.25
CA LYS A 10 -7.12 -34.65 -32.67
C LYS A 10 -6.77 -33.48 -33.59
N GLY A 11 -5.68 -32.79 -33.30
CA GLY A 11 -5.25 -31.56 -33.98
C GLY A 11 -6.01 -30.31 -33.57
N LYS A 12 -6.86 -30.37 -32.52
CA LYS A 12 -7.56 -29.21 -31.96
C LYS A 12 -7.04 -28.85 -30.58
N THR A 13 -7.34 -27.63 -30.14
CA THR A 13 -7.04 -27.16 -28.79
C THR A 13 -7.97 -27.84 -27.78
N VAL A 14 -7.38 -28.31 -26.67
CA VAL A 14 -8.08 -28.96 -25.55
C VAL A 14 -7.56 -28.40 -24.23
N LEU A 15 -8.35 -28.52 -23.17
CA LEU A 15 -7.93 -28.23 -21.80
C LEU A 15 -7.40 -29.50 -21.12
N VAL A 16 -6.33 -29.35 -20.35
CA VAL A 16 -5.66 -30.40 -19.59
C VAL A 16 -5.64 -30.01 -18.12
N ASP A 17 -6.45 -30.70 -17.32
CA ASP A 17 -6.53 -30.50 -15.88
C ASP A 17 -5.54 -31.41 -15.13
N ILE A 18 -4.49 -30.82 -14.56
CA ILE A 18 -3.46 -31.54 -13.80
C ILE A 18 -3.74 -31.45 -12.28
N GLY A 19 -4.90 -30.93 -11.88
CA GLY A 19 -5.31 -30.78 -10.49
C GLY A 19 -4.58 -29.62 -9.83
N SER A 20 -3.75 -29.92 -8.82
CA SER A 20 -3.00 -28.90 -8.07
C SER A 20 -1.96 -28.15 -8.91
N GLU A 21 -1.49 -28.74 -10.01
CA GLU A 21 -0.55 -28.09 -10.95
C GLU A 21 -1.25 -27.13 -11.93
N GLY A 22 -2.57 -26.97 -11.85
CA GLY A 22 -3.34 -26.05 -12.69
C GLY A 22 -3.97 -26.70 -13.92
N VAL A 23 -4.61 -25.86 -14.73
CA VAL A 23 -5.28 -26.25 -15.97
C VAL A 23 -4.60 -25.55 -17.13
N PHE A 24 -4.17 -26.33 -18.12
CA PHE A 24 -3.44 -25.86 -19.29
C PHE A 24 -4.28 -26.02 -20.55
N TYR A 25 -4.02 -25.21 -21.57
CA TYR A 25 -4.57 -25.44 -22.91
C TYR A 25 -3.46 -25.78 -23.90
N GLY A 26 -3.77 -26.68 -24.83
CA GLY A 26 -2.77 -27.19 -25.76
C GLY A 26 -3.36 -27.97 -26.92
N LEU A 27 -2.52 -28.31 -27.89
CA LEU A 27 -2.91 -29.06 -29.08
C LEU A 27 -2.90 -30.56 -28.79
N LEU A 28 -4.05 -31.23 -28.96
CA LEU A 28 -4.14 -32.69 -28.83
C LEU A 28 -3.53 -33.36 -30.06
N GLU A 29 -2.28 -33.82 -29.99
CA GLU A 29 -1.61 -34.42 -31.15
C GLU A 29 -1.91 -35.90 -31.32
N GLU A 30 -1.93 -36.67 -30.23
CA GLU A 30 -2.12 -38.12 -30.29
C GLU A 30 -3.17 -38.58 -29.28
N VAL A 31 -3.94 -39.60 -29.68
CA VAL A 31 -4.92 -40.28 -28.84
C VAL A 31 -4.57 -41.76 -28.83
N TYR A 32 -4.22 -42.27 -27.65
CA TYR A 32 -3.90 -43.67 -27.43
C TYR A 32 -5.04 -44.34 -26.66
N ALA A 33 -5.80 -45.20 -27.34
CA ALA A 33 -7.02 -45.81 -26.79
C ALA A 33 -7.01 -47.36 -26.86
N PRO A 34 -6.14 -48.04 -26.08
CA PRO A 34 -6.09 -49.49 -26.05
C PRO A 34 -7.40 -50.13 -25.56
N PRO A 35 -7.79 -51.33 -26.07
CA PRO A 35 -8.98 -52.02 -25.62
C PRO A 35 -8.99 -52.25 -24.10
N LYS A 36 -10.15 -52.04 -23.46
CA LYS A 36 -10.37 -52.25 -22.01
C LYS A 36 -9.48 -51.42 -21.06
N LYS A 37 -8.75 -50.42 -21.55
CA LYS A 37 -7.93 -49.51 -20.72
C LYS A 37 -8.39 -48.06 -20.87
N THR A 38 -8.10 -47.21 -19.89
CA THR A 38 -8.33 -45.77 -20.00
C THR A 38 -7.48 -45.24 -21.15
N TRP A 39 -8.07 -44.40 -22.01
CA TRP A 39 -7.31 -43.79 -23.09
C TRP A 39 -6.43 -42.66 -22.54
N SER A 40 -5.34 -42.36 -23.23
CA SER A 40 -4.44 -41.24 -22.90
C SER A 40 -4.23 -40.36 -24.12
N GLY A 41 -4.02 -39.06 -23.89
CA GLY A 41 -3.72 -38.10 -24.95
C GLY A 41 -2.32 -37.53 -24.76
N LYS A 42 -1.61 -37.30 -25.87
CA LYS A 42 -0.38 -36.50 -25.91
C LYS A 42 -0.75 -35.09 -26.35
N VAL A 43 -0.54 -34.11 -25.49
CA VAL A 43 -0.93 -32.72 -25.70
C VAL A 43 0.31 -31.84 -25.70
N PHE A 44 0.45 -30.98 -26.70
CA PHE A 44 1.47 -29.93 -26.73
C PHE A 44 0.93 -28.69 -26.03
N ILE A 45 1.50 -28.34 -24.87
CA ILE A 45 1.02 -27.20 -24.07
C ILE A 45 1.35 -25.89 -24.77
N LYS A 46 0.35 -25.03 -24.94
CA LYS A 46 0.49 -23.69 -25.53
C LYS A 46 0.32 -22.57 -24.51
N GLY A 47 -0.42 -22.82 -23.43
CA GLY A 47 -0.66 -21.83 -22.38
C GLY A 47 -1.42 -22.40 -21.20
N MET A 48 -1.83 -21.51 -20.32
CA MET A 48 -2.48 -21.81 -19.05
C MET A 48 -3.87 -21.18 -18.98
N ALA A 49 -4.86 -21.97 -18.59
CA ALA A 49 -6.23 -21.52 -18.36
C ALA A 49 -6.49 -21.24 -16.87
N LYS A 50 -5.88 -22.02 -15.96
CA LYS A 50 -6.02 -21.84 -14.50
C LYS A 50 -4.67 -22.06 -13.81
N ALA A 51 -4.33 -21.14 -12.90
CA ALA A 51 -3.11 -21.21 -12.11
C ALA A 51 -3.07 -22.44 -11.19
N PRO A 52 -1.87 -22.99 -10.89
CA PRO A 52 -1.68 -24.00 -9.87
C PRO A 52 -1.99 -23.45 -8.47
N VAL A 53 -2.09 -24.37 -7.50
CA VAL A 53 -1.98 -23.99 -6.09
C VAL A 53 -0.58 -23.44 -5.81
N LEU A 54 -0.45 -22.56 -4.83
CA LEU A 54 0.78 -21.81 -4.57
C LEU A 54 2.00 -22.71 -4.35
N GLU A 55 1.82 -23.86 -3.68
CA GLU A 55 2.86 -24.85 -3.41
C GLU A 55 3.37 -25.58 -4.67
N LYS A 56 2.70 -25.38 -5.82
CA LYS A 56 3.04 -25.96 -7.11
C LYS A 56 3.32 -24.89 -8.18
N ALA A 57 3.45 -23.62 -7.79
CA ALA A 57 3.73 -22.52 -8.72
C ALA A 57 5.04 -22.72 -9.51
N ASP A 58 6.05 -23.38 -8.91
CA ASP A 58 7.32 -23.65 -9.60
C ASP A 58 7.19 -24.60 -10.80
N THR A 59 6.09 -25.36 -10.89
CA THR A 59 5.85 -26.30 -12.01
C THR A 59 5.45 -25.61 -13.31
N ILE A 60 5.11 -24.32 -13.28
CA ILE A 60 4.62 -23.57 -14.44
C ILE A 60 5.66 -23.57 -15.56
N ASP A 61 6.92 -23.25 -15.23
CA ASP A 61 8.00 -23.16 -16.21
C ASP A 61 8.32 -24.53 -16.84
N GLU A 62 8.18 -25.61 -16.07
CA GLU A 62 8.37 -26.98 -16.55
C GLU A 62 7.35 -27.39 -17.63
N LYS A 63 6.19 -26.71 -17.68
CA LYS A 63 5.11 -27.01 -18.65
C LYS A 63 5.12 -26.10 -19.87
N LYS A 64 6.07 -25.18 -19.99
CA LYS A 64 6.16 -24.27 -21.12
C LYS A 64 6.55 -25.00 -22.40
N GLU A 65 5.65 -25.02 -23.38
CA GLU A 65 5.91 -25.55 -24.74
C GLU A 65 6.42 -27.00 -24.76
N VAL A 66 5.95 -27.82 -23.81
CA VAL A 66 6.30 -29.25 -23.72
C VAL A 66 5.12 -30.15 -24.08
N TYR A 67 5.46 -31.38 -24.45
CA TYR A 67 4.49 -32.46 -24.59
C TYR A 67 4.20 -33.10 -23.24
N VAL A 68 2.92 -33.15 -22.88
CA VAL A 68 2.44 -33.90 -21.71
C VAL A 68 1.57 -35.07 -22.15
N THR A 69 1.75 -36.21 -21.50
CA THR A 69 0.86 -37.38 -21.69
C THR A 69 -0.02 -37.52 -20.46
N VAL A 70 -1.33 -37.40 -20.65
CA VAL A 70 -2.30 -37.46 -19.55
C VAL A 70 -3.42 -38.44 -19.86
N ALA A 71 -4.04 -38.96 -18.80
CA ALA A 71 -5.24 -39.78 -18.95
C ALA A 71 -6.38 -38.95 -19.54
N GLY A 72 -7.22 -39.57 -20.36
CA GLY A 72 -8.34 -38.91 -21.03
C GLY A 72 -9.40 -38.32 -20.10
N SER A 73 -9.42 -38.73 -18.83
CA SER A 73 -10.25 -38.12 -17.78
C SER A 73 -9.82 -36.69 -17.44
N LYS A 74 -8.57 -36.32 -17.73
CA LYS A 74 -8.00 -34.99 -17.50
C LYS A 74 -8.11 -34.07 -18.74
N ILE A 75 -8.65 -34.57 -19.85
CA ILE A 75 -8.75 -33.84 -21.11
C ILE A 75 -10.19 -33.42 -21.35
N HIS A 76 -10.39 -32.11 -21.52
CA HIS A 76 -11.69 -31.48 -21.70
C HIS A 76 -11.74 -30.71 -23.03
N THR A 77 -12.90 -30.72 -23.67
CA THR A 77 -13.17 -29.88 -24.84
C THR A 77 -13.28 -28.43 -24.41
N THR A 78 -12.84 -27.51 -25.27
CA THR A 78 -13.07 -26.07 -25.11
C THR A 78 -13.56 -25.50 -26.43
N GLU A 79 -14.52 -24.59 -26.36
CA GLU A 79 -14.97 -23.77 -27.49
C GLU A 79 -14.26 -22.41 -27.54
N GLU A 80 -13.56 -22.07 -26.46
CA GLU A 80 -12.79 -20.82 -26.34
C GLU A 80 -11.58 -20.82 -27.28
N GLU A 81 -11.41 -19.73 -28.00
CA GLU A 81 -10.25 -19.49 -28.85
C GLU A 81 -9.11 -18.88 -28.02
N TRP A 82 -8.02 -19.61 -27.92
CA TRP A 82 -6.84 -19.19 -27.17
C TRP A 82 -5.81 -18.57 -28.10
N THR A 83 -5.71 -17.24 -28.09
CA THR A 83 -4.80 -16.47 -28.94
C THR A 83 -3.54 -16.00 -28.21
N LEU A 84 -3.53 -16.08 -26.88
CA LEU A 84 -2.44 -15.62 -26.03
C LEU A 84 -1.23 -16.54 -26.11
N SER A 85 -0.04 -15.93 -26.03
CA SER A 85 1.20 -16.66 -25.80
C SER A 85 1.20 -17.33 -24.42
N PHE A 86 2.08 -18.31 -24.22
CA PHE A 86 2.20 -19.00 -22.93
C PHE A 86 2.36 -18.01 -21.77
N ASN A 87 3.28 -17.05 -21.89
CA ASN A 87 3.55 -16.08 -20.83
C ASN A 87 2.34 -15.19 -20.54
N GLU A 88 1.65 -14.68 -21.57
CA GLU A 88 0.46 -13.84 -21.40
C GLU A 88 -0.68 -14.62 -20.73
N SER A 89 -0.87 -15.88 -21.11
CA SER A 89 -1.88 -16.75 -20.51
C SER A 89 -1.59 -17.07 -19.05
N VAL A 90 -0.31 -17.23 -18.68
CA VAL A 90 0.12 -17.41 -17.28
C VAL A 90 -0.20 -16.16 -16.46
N VAL A 91 0.14 -14.97 -16.97
CA VAL A 91 -0.19 -13.70 -16.30
C VAL A 91 -1.70 -13.58 -16.09
N GLN A 92 -2.51 -13.88 -17.11
CA GLN A 92 -3.97 -13.84 -16.99
C GLN A 92 -4.47 -14.85 -15.96
N ALA A 93 -3.99 -16.10 -16.00
CA ALA A 93 -4.42 -17.15 -15.08
C ALA A 93 -4.07 -16.82 -13.62
N ILE A 94 -2.90 -16.22 -13.38
CA ILE A 94 -2.48 -15.74 -12.05
C ILE A 94 -3.37 -14.56 -11.62
N GLN A 95 -3.64 -13.60 -12.50
CA GLN A 95 -4.52 -12.47 -12.18
C GLN A 95 -5.93 -12.95 -11.83
N SER A 96 -6.47 -13.92 -12.56
CA SER A 96 -7.76 -14.55 -12.24
C SER A 96 -7.74 -15.23 -10.86
N ALA A 97 -6.65 -15.92 -10.51
CA ALA A 97 -6.50 -16.52 -9.19
C ALA A 97 -6.44 -15.48 -8.06
N ILE A 98 -5.73 -14.36 -8.27
CA ILE A 98 -5.70 -13.22 -7.34
C ILE A 98 -7.10 -12.64 -7.15
N ASN A 99 -7.82 -12.41 -8.25
CA ASN A 99 -9.18 -11.88 -8.20
C ASN A 99 -10.14 -12.83 -7.45
N GLU A 100 -10.05 -14.13 -7.69
CA GLU A 100 -10.84 -15.15 -6.97
C GLU A 100 -10.54 -15.14 -5.47
N LEU A 101 -9.27 -14.98 -5.08
CA LEU A 101 -8.87 -14.86 -3.67
C LEU A 101 -9.48 -13.61 -3.01
N HIS A 102 -9.45 -12.46 -3.69
CA HIS A 102 -10.08 -11.24 -3.18
C HIS A 102 -11.60 -11.39 -3.03
N GLU A 103 -12.28 -11.97 -4.03
CA GLU A 103 -13.72 -12.24 -3.92
C GLU A 103 -14.05 -13.16 -2.74
N ASN A 104 -13.26 -14.21 -2.52
CA ASN A 104 -13.45 -15.13 -1.41
C ASN A 104 -13.17 -14.46 -0.05
N LEU A 105 -12.14 -13.61 0.03
CA LEU A 105 -11.86 -12.81 1.21
C LEU A 105 -13.02 -11.89 1.56
N ASN A 106 -13.62 -11.22 0.56
CA ASN A 106 -14.78 -10.36 0.75
C ASN A 106 -15.99 -11.15 1.25
N LYS A 107 -16.26 -12.33 0.65
CA LYS A 107 -17.33 -13.23 1.09
C LYS A 107 -17.14 -13.69 2.53
N HIS A 108 -15.93 -14.10 2.90
CA HIS A 108 -15.62 -14.55 4.26
C HIS A 108 -15.65 -13.40 5.27
N THR A 109 -15.21 -12.20 4.89
CA THR A 109 -15.31 -10.99 5.73
C THR A 109 -16.77 -10.62 5.99
N ALA A 110 -17.62 -10.66 4.96
CA ALA A 110 -19.06 -10.44 5.11
C ALA A 110 -19.72 -11.50 6.00
N GLN A 111 -19.31 -12.77 5.90
CA GLN A 111 -19.76 -13.85 6.78
C GLN A 111 -19.31 -13.63 8.23
N ALA A 112 -18.04 -13.25 8.46
CA ALA A 112 -17.51 -12.96 9.78
C ALA A 112 -18.27 -11.80 10.45
N LYS A 113 -18.61 -10.74 9.68
CA LYS A 113 -19.45 -9.63 10.16
C LYS A 113 -20.84 -10.11 10.59
N LYS A 114 -21.50 -10.94 9.78
CA LYS A 114 -22.80 -11.53 10.16
C LYS A 114 -22.71 -12.34 11.46
N TRP A 115 -21.65 -13.13 11.62
CA TRP A 115 -21.42 -13.88 12.86
C TRP A 115 -21.16 -12.98 14.07
N LYS A 116 -20.45 -11.86 13.88
CA LYS A 116 -20.28 -10.83 14.91
C LYS A 116 -21.62 -10.24 15.35
N ASP A 117 -22.48 -9.89 14.39
CA ASP A 117 -23.80 -9.33 14.68
C ASP A 117 -24.67 -10.32 15.47
N ILE A 118 -24.68 -11.60 15.06
CA ILE A 118 -25.38 -12.66 15.81
C ILE A 118 -24.78 -12.84 17.21
N GLY A 119 -23.45 -12.88 17.31
CA GLY A 119 -22.73 -13.08 18.56
C GLY A 119 -22.93 -11.96 19.57
N SER A 120 -23.11 -10.72 19.11
CA SER A 120 -23.33 -9.54 19.95
C SER A 120 -24.58 -9.65 20.86
N VAL A 121 -25.56 -10.47 20.47
CA VAL A 121 -26.75 -10.77 21.28
C VAL A 121 -26.39 -11.59 22.53
N TYR A 122 -25.27 -12.31 22.51
CA TYR A 122 -24.85 -13.23 23.57
C TYR A 122 -23.61 -12.73 24.35
N GLY A 123 -23.05 -11.56 24.00
CA GLY A 123 -21.89 -10.95 24.64
C GLY A 123 -20.93 -10.29 23.64
N ASP A 124 -19.85 -9.69 24.13
CA ASP A 124 -18.83 -9.06 23.27
C ASP A 124 -18.01 -10.11 22.52
N VAL A 125 -18.38 -10.37 21.26
CA VAL A 125 -17.58 -11.17 20.35
C VAL A 125 -16.54 -10.29 19.66
N HIS A 126 -15.29 -10.44 20.08
CA HIS A 126 -14.16 -9.79 19.43
C HIS A 126 -13.77 -10.55 18.17
N VAL A 127 -14.11 -9.99 17.00
CA VAL A 127 -13.51 -10.38 15.74
C VAL A 127 -12.26 -9.53 15.58
N PRO A 128 -11.05 -10.11 15.47
CA PRO A 128 -9.86 -9.36 15.10
C PRO A 128 -10.18 -8.56 13.85
N SER A 129 -10.00 -7.25 13.90
CA SER A 129 -10.12 -6.42 12.71
C SER A 129 -9.10 -6.94 11.70
N THR A 130 -9.54 -7.68 10.69
CA THR A 130 -8.83 -7.67 9.42
C THR A 130 -8.73 -6.21 9.02
N PRO A 131 -7.56 -5.73 8.52
CA PRO A 131 -7.43 -4.36 8.02
C PRO A 131 -8.62 -4.12 7.10
N SER A 132 -9.51 -3.24 7.55
CA SER A 132 -10.88 -3.16 7.08
C SER A 132 -10.87 -2.49 5.71
N SER A 133 -10.86 -3.32 4.67
CA SER A 133 -11.19 -3.03 3.27
C SER A 133 -12.68 -2.66 3.11
N ALA A 134 -13.13 -1.65 3.85
CA ALA A 134 -14.47 -1.06 3.72
C ALA A 134 -14.49 0.17 2.80
N GLU A 135 -13.38 0.47 2.12
CA GLU A 135 -13.28 1.54 1.09
C GLU A 135 -12.80 1.02 -0.28
N GLU A 136 -12.69 -0.30 -0.47
CA GLU A 136 -12.06 -0.90 -1.67
C GLU A 136 -13.04 -1.48 -2.71
N GLU A 137 -14.32 -1.07 -2.69
CA GLU A 137 -15.28 -1.40 -3.76
C GLU A 137 -15.46 -0.29 -4.81
N GLN A 138 -14.40 0.52 -5.04
CA GLN A 138 -14.24 1.26 -6.29
C GLN A 138 -12.83 1.04 -6.81
N ALA A 139 -12.71 0.22 -7.85
CA ALA A 139 -11.48 0.09 -8.62
C ALA A 139 -11.14 1.42 -9.30
N VAL A 140 -10.35 2.23 -8.62
CA VAL A 140 -9.24 2.95 -9.24
C VAL A 140 -8.02 2.28 -8.63
N VAL A 141 -6.96 2.05 -9.40
CA VAL A 141 -5.60 1.90 -8.85
C VAL A 141 -5.55 2.82 -7.63
N GLN A 142 -5.39 2.27 -6.43
CA GLN A 142 -5.26 3.11 -5.25
C GLN A 142 -3.92 3.80 -5.45
N ASP A 143 -3.96 4.90 -6.20
CA ASP A 143 -2.82 5.72 -6.37
C ASP A 143 -2.56 6.19 -4.95
N ASP A 144 -1.41 5.81 -4.43
CA ASP A 144 -0.98 6.13 -3.07
C ASP A 144 -0.71 7.63 -2.94
N TYR A 145 -1.34 8.46 -3.77
CA TYR A 145 -1.19 9.88 -3.83
C TYR A 145 -2.55 10.57 -3.77
N ILE A 146 -2.55 11.74 -3.14
CA ILE A 146 -3.62 12.71 -3.19
C ILE A 146 -3.25 13.72 -4.27
N TYR A 147 -4.18 14.00 -5.18
CA TYR A 147 -3.98 14.93 -6.29
C TYR A 147 -4.52 16.31 -5.97
N TYR A 148 -3.70 17.30 -6.25
CA TYR A 148 -4.00 18.71 -6.11
C TYR A 148 -3.81 19.44 -7.44
N GLN A 149 -4.41 20.60 -7.54
CA GLN A 149 -4.18 21.58 -8.59
C GLN A 149 -3.54 22.83 -8.01
N LEU A 150 -2.57 23.39 -8.73
CA LEU A 150 -1.99 24.68 -8.35
C LEU A 150 -3.00 25.79 -8.60
N ALA A 151 -3.26 26.59 -7.58
CA ALA A 151 -4.11 27.77 -7.67
C ALA A 151 -3.38 29.00 -7.10
N GLU A 152 -3.80 30.18 -7.53
CA GLU A 152 -3.34 31.46 -6.99
C GLU A 152 -4.57 32.29 -6.67
N ASP A 153 -4.61 32.85 -5.46
CA ASP A 153 -5.59 33.82 -5.03
C ASP A 153 -4.88 34.92 -4.24
N ASP A 154 -5.23 36.17 -4.52
CA ASP A 154 -4.62 37.37 -3.93
C ASP A 154 -3.06 37.36 -3.85
N GLY A 155 -2.42 36.78 -4.87
CA GLY A 155 -0.95 36.67 -4.96
C GLY A 155 -0.31 35.53 -4.17
N SER A 156 -1.10 34.75 -3.42
CA SER A 156 -0.67 33.56 -2.68
C SER A 156 -0.95 32.30 -3.49
N VAL A 157 0.06 31.42 -3.62
CA VAL A 157 -0.07 30.16 -4.38
C VAL A 157 -0.30 29.01 -3.41
N TYR A 158 -1.32 28.19 -3.68
CA TYR A 158 -1.73 27.05 -2.86
C TYR A 158 -2.10 25.84 -3.72
N LEU A 159 -2.26 24.70 -3.06
CA LEU A 159 -2.75 23.46 -3.62
C LEU A 159 -4.24 23.33 -3.32
N LEU A 160 -5.04 23.11 -4.36
CA LEU A 160 -6.49 22.88 -4.24
C LEU A 160 -6.81 21.42 -4.54
N GLU A 161 -7.44 20.74 -3.59
CA GLU A 161 -7.96 19.39 -3.77
C GLU A 161 -9.28 19.46 -4.60
N PRO A 162 -9.40 18.76 -5.73
CA PRO A 162 -10.53 18.96 -6.64
C PRO A 162 -11.91 18.52 -6.12
N ILE A 163 -11.97 17.54 -5.21
CA ILE A 163 -13.18 16.83 -4.77
C ILE A 163 -13.82 17.53 -3.58
N ASN A 164 -13.10 17.64 -2.47
CA ASN A 164 -13.50 18.24 -1.21
C ASN A 164 -13.29 19.76 -1.18
N LYS A 165 -12.51 20.30 -2.14
CA LYS A 165 -12.12 21.72 -2.20
C LYS A 165 -11.24 22.16 -1.02
N ASP A 166 -10.57 21.21 -0.38
CA ASP A 166 -9.59 21.50 0.64
C ASP A 166 -8.40 22.24 0.04
N THR A 167 -7.92 23.27 0.73
CA THR A 167 -6.74 24.04 0.31
C THR A 167 -5.56 23.73 1.21
N LEU A 168 -4.37 23.68 0.61
CA LEU A 168 -3.12 23.44 1.31
C LEU A 168 -2.09 24.48 0.87
N GLU A 169 -1.60 25.25 1.84
CA GLU A 169 -0.58 26.28 1.59
C GLU A 169 0.74 25.65 1.16
N LEU A 170 1.40 26.25 0.17
CA LEU A 170 2.70 25.78 -0.31
C LEU A 170 3.88 26.33 0.47
N GLU A 171 3.72 27.54 1.04
CA GLU A 171 4.76 28.17 1.84
C GLU A 171 4.86 27.45 3.20
N GLY A 172 6.04 26.94 3.53
CA GLY A 172 6.24 26.12 4.73
C GLY A 172 5.58 24.73 4.69
N CYS A 173 5.11 24.28 3.51
CA CYS A 173 4.50 22.97 3.36
C CYS A 173 5.47 21.84 3.77
N PRO A 174 5.10 20.97 4.72
CA PRO A 174 5.99 19.92 5.23
C PRO A 174 6.00 18.65 4.36
N PHE A 175 5.27 18.67 3.24
CA PHE A 175 5.09 17.50 2.38
C PHE A 175 6.06 17.52 1.20
N GLU A 176 6.58 16.36 0.86
CA GLU A 176 7.29 16.12 -0.40
C GLU A 176 6.28 16.10 -1.54
N LEU A 177 6.49 16.98 -2.53
CA LEU A 177 5.58 17.19 -3.64
C LEU A 177 6.11 16.49 -4.89
N GLU A 178 5.20 15.98 -5.72
CA GLU A 178 5.53 15.58 -7.08
C GLU A 178 4.72 16.39 -8.09
N ILE A 179 5.40 16.99 -9.06
CA ILE A 179 4.78 17.76 -10.14
C ILE A 179 4.67 16.92 -11.41
N GLN A 180 3.56 17.07 -12.14
CA GLN A 180 3.43 16.46 -13.46
C GLN A 180 4.21 17.29 -14.50
N TRP A 181 5.31 16.74 -15.04
CA TRP A 181 6.12 17.43 -16.04
C TRP A 181 5.73 17.08 -17.47
N THR A 182 5.32 15.84 -17.70
CA THR A 182 4.73 15.37 -18.97
C THR A 182 3.59 14.40 -18.64
N ASN A 183 2.78 14.01 -19.63
CA ASN A 183 1.57 13.19 -19.42
C ASN A 183 1.81 11.93 -18.57
N ASN A 184 3.02 11.36 -18.57
CA ASN A 184 3.37 10.16 -17.80
C ASN A 184 4.57 10.30 -16.86
N THR A 185 5.08 11.51 -16.60
CA THR A 185 6.27 11.69 -15.74
C THR A 185 5.98 12.63 -14.58
N TRP A 186 6.19 12.10 -13.37
CA TRP A 186 6.15 12.83 -12.11
C TRP A 186 7.56 13.07 -11.59
N ILE A 187 7.82 14.27 -11.10
CA ILE A 187 9.15 14.67 -10.62
C ILE A 187 9.02 15.14 -9.17
N PRO A 188 9.79 14.55 -8.23
CA PRO A 188 9.81 14.99 -6.84
C PRO A 188 10.50 16.36 -6.75
N VAL A 189 9.84 17.29 -6.07
CA VAL A 189 10.26 18.69 -5.97
C VAL A 189 9.91 19.31 -4.62
N THR A 190 10.61 20.39 -4.28
CA THR A 190 10.28 21.30 -3.19
C THR A 190 9.77 22.63 -3.74
N TYR A 191 8.77 23.22 -3.09
CA TYR A 191 8.31 24.57 -3.42
C TYR A 191 9.42 25.60 -3.20
N HIS A 192 9.54 26.56 -4.11
CA HIS A 192 10.52 27.65 -3.97
C HIS A 192 9.84 29.02 -3.91
N ARG A 193 9.06 29.38 -4.93
CA ARG A 193 8.30 30.64 -4.98
C ARG A 193 7.28 30.63 -6.10
N ARG A 194 6.06 31.11 -5.84
CA ARG A 194 4.95 31.17 -6.82
C ARG A 194 4.84 29.82 -7.55
N PHE A 195 4.82 29.79 -8.89
CA PHE A 195 4.80 28.51 -9.61
C PHE A 195 6.20 27.91 -9.91
N THR A 196 7.19 28.17 -9.06
CA THR A 196 8.57 27.67 -9.22
C THR A 196 8.85 26.57 -8.19
N PHE A 197 9.30 25.42 -8.67
CA PHE A 197 9.67 24.25 -7.89
C PHE A 197 11.11 23.83 -8.18
N ILE A 198 11.78 23.16 -7.24
CA ILE A 198 13.17 22.73 -7.36
C ILE A 198 13.27 21.23 -7.10
N ASP A 199 13.93 20.46 -7.97
CA ASP A 199 14.21 19.04 -7.71
C ASP A 199 15.42 18.82 -6.78
N ASN A 200 15.66 17.58 -6.39
CA ASN A 200 16.80 17.20 -5.56
C ASN A 200 18.18 17.46 -6.20
N ARG A 201 18.25 17.80 -7.49
CA ARG A 201 19.49 18.19 -8.20
C ARG A 201 19.64 19.71 -8.32
N GLY A 202 18.73 20.48 -7.72
CA GLY A 202 18.73 21.95 -7.79
C GLY A 202 18.17 22.50 -9.10
N LYS A 203 17.56 21.68 -9.96
CA LYS A 203 16.97 22.14 -11.21
C LYS A 203 15.61 22.77 -10.94
N GLN A 204 15.40 23.96 -11.51
CA GLN A 204 14.16 24.70 -11.38
C GLN A 204 13.12 24.27 -12.44
N TYR A 205 11.88 24.14 -12.01
CA TYR A 205 10.71 23.84 -12.82
C TYR A 205 9.67 24.94 -12.63
N GLN A 206 9.38 25.66 -13.72
CA GLN A 206 8.28 26.62 -13.75
C GLN A 206 7.02 25.88 -14.22
N ILE A 207 6.01 25.86 -13.37
CA ILE A 207 4.77 25.13 -13.58
C ILE A 207 3.64 26.10 -13.90
N GLN A 208 2.65 25.66 -14.67
CA GLN A 208 1.50 26.50 -14.99
C GLN A 208 0.45 26.43 -13.87
N PRO A 209 -0.34 27.49 -13.67
CA PRO A 209 -1.55 27.40 -12.87
C PRO A 209 -2.43 26.23 -13.34
N GLN A 210 -3.16 25.60 -12.42
CA GLN A 210 -4.01 24.41 -12.62
C GLN A 210 -3.28 23.10 -12.97
N SER A 211 -1.94 23.11 -13.03
CA SER A 211 -1.16 21.89 -13.20
C SER A 211 -1.34 20.95 -12.01
N ARG A 212 -1.25 19.63 -12.29
CA ARG A 212 -1.41 18.61 -11.27
C ARG A 212 -0.15 18.47 -10.42
N VAL A 213 -0.37 18.45 -9.12
CA VAL A 213 0.61 18.11 -8.09
C VAL A 213 0.06 16.90 -7.35
N ARG A 214 0.93 16.01 -6.89
CA ARG A 214 0.51 14.86 -6.09
C ARG A 214 1.40 14.71 -4.86
N ILE A 215 0.79 14.26 -3.76
CA ILE A 215 1.45 14.04 -2.47
C ILE A 215 1.12 12.63 -2.01
N HIS A 216 2.13 11.86 -1.60
CA HIS A 216 1.90 10.48 -1.19
C HIS A 216 1.04 10.41 0.09
N LYS A 217 0.01 9.56 0.11
CA LYS A 217 -0.96 9.35 1.19
C LYS A 217 -0.30 9.00 2.52
N GLU A 218 0.82 8.27 2.48
CA GLU A 218 1.58 7.97 3.71
C GLU A 218 2.13 9.21 4.41
N GLN A 219 2.35 10.31 3.69
CA GLN A 219 2.80 11.56 4.29
C GLN A 219 1.69 12.21 5.12
N PHE A 220 0.42 11.85 4.91
CA PHE A 220 -0.71 12.29 5.73
C PHE A 220 -0.96 11.37 6.94
N GLN A 221 -0.17 10.30 7.11
CA GLN A 221 -0.25 9.47 8.31
C GLN A 221 0.25 10.29 9.51
N PRO A 222 -0.53 10.43 10.59
CA PRO A 222 -0.19 11.32 11.71
C PRO A 222 1.21 11.09 12.30
N PHE A 223 1.66 9.83 12.33
CA PHE A 223 3.00 9.48 12.80
C PHE A 223 4.10 9.88 11.82
N THR A 224 3.86 9.77 10.50
CA THR A 224 4.81 10.28 9.49
C THR A 224 4.93 11.80 9.59
N ILE A 225 3.80 12.50 9.73
CA ILE A 225 3.77 13.95 9.94
C ILE A 225 4.58 14.31 11.17
N LEU A 226 4.35 13.64 12.30
CA LEU A 226 5.08 13.86 13.53
C LEU A 226 6.60 13.73 13.33
N LEU A 227 7.06 12.71 12.60
CA LEU A 227 8.49 12.51 12.35
C LEU A 227 9.09 13.60 11.45
N ASN A 228 8.30 14.20 10.56
CA ASN A 228 8.74 15.30 9.72
C ASN A 228 8.79 16.64 10.49
N GLU A 229 7.94 16.81 11.50
CA GLU A 229 7.93 17.97 12.41
C GLU A 229 9.07 17.96 13.44
N LEU A 230 9.65 16.80 13.72
CA LEU A 230 10.75 16.65 14.67
C LEU A 230 12.09 16.96 14.03
N GLU A 231 12.89 17.79 14.70
CA GLU A 231 14.30 17.95 14.33
C GLU A 231 15.04 16.61 14.40
N HIS A 232 16.07 16.46 13.58
CA HIS A 232 16.79 15.19 13.42
C HIS A 232 17.23 14.54 14.75
N PRO A 233 17.77 15.27 15.75
CA PRO A 233 18.15 14.68 17.03
C PRO A 233 16.95 14.17 17.85
N ALA A 234 15.84 14.92 17.87
CA ALA A 234 14.61 14.52 18.55
C ALA A 234 14.01 13.26 17.91
N ARG A 235 13.95 13.23 16.57
CA ARG A 235 13.50 12.07 15.80
C ARG A 235 14.33 10.81 16.10
N LYS A 236 15.66 10.95 16.12
CA LYS A 236 16.57 9.84 16.46
C LYS A 236 16.33 9.34 17.88
N THR A 237 16.14 10.26 18.83
CA THR A 237 15.87 9.94 20.23
C THR A 237 14.56 9.17 20.38
N LEU A 238 13.48 9.61 19.72
CA LEU A 238 12.20 8.91 19.71
C LEU A 238 12.34 7.47 19.20
N TRP A 239 13.02 7.27 18.06
CA TRP A 239 13.26 5.94 17.50
C TRP A 239 14.07 5.04 18.44
N GLN A 240 15.15 5.58 19.02
CA GLN A 240 15.96 4.84 19.99
C GLN A 240 15.13 4.37 21.19
N ARG A 241 14.18 5.19 21.68
CA ARG A 241 13.28 4.80 22.77
C ARG A 241 12.30 3.72 22.34
N ILE A 242 11.63 3.87 21.20
CA ILE A 242 10.71 2.87 20.65
C ILE A 242 11.42 1.50 20.57
N HIS A 243 12.63 1.48 20.01
CA HIS A 243 13.44 0.27 19.91
C HIS A 243 13.95 -0.25 21.27
N ALA A 244 14.29 0.62 22.22
CA ALA A 244 14.72 0.20 23.56
C ALA A 244 13.61 -0.55 24.32
N PHE A 245 12.35 -0.20 24.09
CA PHE A 245 11.19 -0.95 24.60
C PHE A 245 10.83 -2.17 23.72
N GLY A 246 11.61 -2.43 22.66
CA GLY A 246 11.45 -3.54 21.74
C GLY A 246 10.31 -3.38 20.74
N PHE A 247 9.85 -2.17 20.47
CA PHE A 247 8.81 -1.90 19.46
C PHE A 247 9.44 -1.50 18.13
N GLU A 248 8.62 -1.55 17.08
CA GLU A 248 8.97 -1.21 15.70
C GLU A 248 7.81 -0.43 15.09
N ARG A 249 8.01 0.18 13.92
CA ARG A 249 6.95 0.94 13.22
C ARG A 249 5.69 0.12 12.98
N SER A 250 5.85 -1.16 12.63
CA SER A 250 4.76 -2.11 12.37
C SER A 250 3.84 -2.35 13.58
N HIS A 251 4.31 -2.02 14.79
CA HIS A 251 3.55 -2.13 16.03
C HIS A 251 2.79 -0.85 16.38
N LEU A 252 2.86 0.20 15.56
CA LEU A 252 2.11 1.43 15.77
C LEU A 252 0.61 1.13 15.65
N GLU A 253 -0.14 1.43 16.70
CA GLU A 253 -1.59 1.26 16.74
C GLU A 253 -2.31 2.59 16.49
N ASP A 254 -1.83 3.67 17.12
CA ASP A 254 -2.45 4.99 16.99
C ASP A 254 -1.41 6.11 17.18
N CYS A 255 -1.63 7.24 16.52
CA CYS A 255 -0.87 8.46 16.70
C CYS A 255 -1.80 9.66 16.59
N HIS A 256 -2.15 10.25 17.73
CA HIS A 256 -2.85 11.51 17.78
C HIS A 256 -1.84 12.66 17.69
N ASN A 257 -1.64 13.18 16.48
CA ASN A 257 -0.80 14.35 16.23
C ASN A 257 -1.64 15.64 16.23
N ARG A 258 -1.45 16.47 17.25
CA ARG A 258 -2.10 17.78 17.40
C ARG A 258 -1.23 18.93 16.87
N LEU A 259 0.07 18.72 16.69
CA LEU A 259 1.03 19.76 16.28
C LEU A 259 0.66 20.35 14.91
N LEU A 260 0.31 19.51 13.94
CA LEU A 260 -0.11 19.95 12.60
C LEU A 260 -1.37 20.82 12.63
N TYR A 261 -2.36 20.49 13.47
CA TYR A 261 -3.57 21.30 13.60
C TYR A 261 -3.25 22.70 14.13
N GLU A 262 -2.35 22.80 15.11
CA GLU A 262 -1.94 24.09 15.67
C GLU A 262 -1.10 24.89 14.65
N LEU A 263 -0.26 24.24 13.84
CA LEU A 263 0.52 24.87 12.75
C LEU A 263 -0.35 25.38 11.59
N LEU A 264 -1.38 24.62 11.20
CA LEU A 264 -2.29 24.99 10.10
C LEU A 264 -3.35 26.02 10.53
N GLN A 265 -3.69 26.08 11.83
CA GLN A 265 -4.68 27.03 12.36
C GLN A 265 -4.05 28.27 13.02
N SER A 266 -2.72 28.32 13.13
CA SER A 266 -2.01 29.48 13.69
C SER A 266 -1.99 30.67 12.73
N GLU A 267 -3.15 31.18 12.35
CA GLU A 267 -3.23 32.54 11.81
C GLU A 267 -2.76 33.51 12.92
N ASN A 268 -1.59 34.10 12.74
CA ASN A 268 -0.99 35.15 13.58
C ASN A 268 -0.46 34.76 14.97
N THR A 269 -0.21 33.47 15.27
CA THR A 269 0.45 33.08 16.53
C THR A 269 1.84 32.52 16.30
N SER A 270 2.84 33.12 16.94
CA SER A 270 4.25 32.70 16.83
C SER A 270 4.65 31.67 17.89
N ARG A 271 3.75 31.25 18.79
CA ARG A 271 4.06 30.32 19.87
C ARG A 271 2.94 29.33 20.10
N PHE A 272 3.28 28.06 20.16
CA PHE A 272 2.34 26.97 20.40
C PHE A 272 2.97 25.86 21.23
N LYS A 273 2.14 25.16 22.00
CA LYS A 273 2.53 24.03 22.86
C LYS A 273 1.41 23.02 22.96
N GLY A 274 1.75 21.76 23.15
CA GLY A 274 0.75 20.71 23.22
C GLY A 274 1.33 19.35 23.56
N VAL A 275 0.48 18.34 23.42
CA VAL A 275 0.83 16.94 23.70
C VAL A 275 0.26 16.07 22.59
N ASN A 276 1.11 15.26 21.98
CA ASN A 276 0.73 14.18 21.08
C ASN A 276 0.72 12.86 21.85
N PHE A 277 -0.14 11.94 21.45
CA PHE A 277 -0.22 10.59 22.01
C PHE A 277 0.14 9.57 20.94
N ILE A 278 1.06 8.67 21.25
CA ILE A 278 1.51 7.63 20.33
C ILE A 278 1.40 6.30 21.06
N THR A 279 0.69 5.36 20.47
CA THR A 279 0.43 4.05 21.06
C THR A 279 1.03 2.98 20.16
N PHE A 280 1.89 2.14 20.75
CA PHE A 280 2.38 0.93 20.12
C PHE A 280 1.86 -0.30 20.86
N ARG A 281 1.43 -1.33 20.13
CA ARG A 281 0.95 -2.59 20.68
C ARG A 281 1.57 -3.78 19.95
N LYS A 282 2.01 -4.75 20.73
CA LYS A 282 2.41 -6.09 20.26
C LYS A 282 1.91 -7.13 21.25
N SER A 283 2.01 -8.42 20.92
CA SER A 283 1.43 -9.50 21.74
C SER A 283 1.79 -9.38 23.23
N GLY A 284 0.81 -9.02 24.05
CA GLY A 284 0.94 -8.86 25.50
C GLY A 284 1.81 -7.70 25.98
N LYS A 285 2.10 -6.70 25.13
CA LYS A 285 2.84 -5.48 25.52
C LYS A 285 2.25 -4.23 24.86
N THR A 286 2.02 -3.20 25.67
CA THR A 286 1.63 -1.86 25.20
C THR A 286 2.67 -0.83 25.61
N LEU A 287 3.01 0.07 24.70
CA LEU A 287 3.84 1.24 24.95
C LEU A 287 3.04 2.50 24.59
N LEU A 288 2.85 3.36 25.58
CA LEU A 288 2.28 4.69 25.41
C LEU A 288 3.42 5.71 25.43
N ILE A 289 3.43 6.63 24.46
CA ILE A 289 4.36 7.75 24.40
C ILE A 289 3.56 9.04 24.41
N GLN A 290 3.82 9.89 25.39
CA GLN A 290 3.32 11.26 25.44
C GLN A 290 4.43 12.18 24.94
N HIS A 291 4.22 12.83 23.81
CA HIS A 291 5.15 13.80 23.24
C HIS A 291 4.67 15.21 23.56
N HIS A 292 5.29 15.84 24.54
CA HIS A 292 5.09 17.24 24.87
C HIS A 292 5.97 18.10 23.98
N TYR A 293 5.38 19.06 23.29
CA TYR A 293 6.12 19.98 22.43
C TYR A 293 5.87 21.43 22.82
N GLU A 294 6.86 22.27 22.54
CA GLU A 294 6.75 23.72 22.51
C GLU A 294 7.55 24.26 21.32
N ARG A 295 6.98 25.25 20.64
CA ARG A 295 7.57 25.93 19.50
C ARG A 295 7.40 27.45 19.64
N GLU A 296 8.43 28.19 19.25
CA GLU A 296 8.37 29.64 19.06
C GLU A 296 8.97 29.98 17.69
N LEU A 297 8.13 30.38 16.74
CA LEU A 297 8.53 30.79 15.39
C LEU A 297 9.11 32.20 15.43
N LYS A 298 10.31 32.38 14.87
CA LYS A 298 11.02 33.67 14.90
C LYS A 298 11.43 34.08 13.49
N THR A 299 11.16 35.32 13.12
CA THR A 299 11.38 35.83 11.74
C THR A 299 12.86 35.94 11.35
N ASN A 300 13.74 36.27 12.30
CA ASN A 300 15.15 36.60 12.02
C ASN A 300 16.16 35.75 12.80
N THR A 301 15.69 34.76 13.55
CA THR A 301 16.54 33.85 14.34
C THR A 301 15.95 32.45 14.25
N PRO A 302 16.76 31.39 14.37
CA PRO A 302 16.22 30.03 14.42
C PRO A 302 15.17 29.86 15.51
N ASP A 303 14.12 29.12 15.17
CA ASP A 303 12.98 28.86 16.03
C ASP A 303 13.39 28.22 17.35
N TYR A 304 12.62 28.47 18.41
CA TYR A 304 12.75 27.70 19.64
C TYR A 304 12.01 26.38 19.47
N VAL A 305 12.71 25.27 19.71
CA VAL A 305 12.17 23.92 19.67
C VAL A 305 12.43 23.24 20.99
N PHE A 306 11.38 22.68 21.58
CA PHE A 306 11.45 21.83 22.76
C PHE A 306 10.53 20.61 22.57
N ASP A 307 11.07 19.42 22.80
CA ASP A 307 10.36 18.15 22.72
C ASP A 307 10.67 17.30 23.95
N ARG A 308 9.64 16.75 24.58
CA ARG A 308 9.78 15.81 25.70
C ARG A 308 8.92 14.58 25.43
N PHE A 309 9.57 13.43 25.34
CA PHE A 309 8.94 12.13 25.16
C PHE A 309 8.88 11.41 26.51
N GLU A 310 7.68 11.12 26.98
CA GLU A 310 7.42 10.28 28.15
C GLU A 310 6.88 8.92 27.70
N CYS A 311 7.68 7.88 27.83
CA CYS A 311 7.34 6.51 27.48
C CYS A 311 6.88 5.74 28.73
N THR A 312 5.75 5.05 28.64
CA THR A 312 5.23 4.18 29.71
C THR A 312 4.76 2.85 29.12
N THR A 313 5.18 1.73 29.71
CA THR A 313 4.65 0.40 29.37
C THR A 313 3.55 -0.05 30.33
N ASP A 314 2.77 -1.05 29.91
CA ASP A 314 1.77 -1.74 30.75
C ASP A 314 2.36 -2.38 32.02
N ASN A 315 3.61 -2.82 31.97
CA ASN A 315 4.34 -3.33 33.14
C ASN A 315 4.91 -2.22 34.05
N GLY A 316 4.62 -0.95 33.76
CA GLY A 316 5.03 0.19 34.58
C GLY A 316 6.46 0.68 34.33
N GLU A 317 7.17 0.17 33.31
CA GLU A 317 8.46 0.73 32.92
C GLU A 317 8.26 2.13 32.34
N ARG A 318 9.07 3.09 32.81
CA ARG A 318 8.97 4.49 32.39
C ARG A 318 10.31 5.01 31.92
N SER A 319 10.28 5.87 30.89
CA SER A 319 11.45 6.58 30.40
C SER A 319 11.06 7.97 29.96
N VAL A 320 11.90 8.96 30.25
CA VAL A 320 11.73 10.33 29.79
C VAL A 320 12.96 10.73 28.98
N SER A 321 12.74 11.39 27.85
CA SER A 321 13.80 12.04 27.09
C SER A 321 13.35 13.41 26.64
N THR A 322 14.28 14.36 26.65
CA THR A 322 14.03 15.75 26.30
C THR A 322 15.05 16.20 25.27
N TYR A 323 14.57 16.97 24.30
CA TYR A 323 15.36 17.67 23.31
C TYR A 323 14.99 19.15 23.33
N THR A 324 15.99 20.01 23.16
CA THR A 324 15.75 21.42 22.85
C THR A 324 16.94 21.98 22.07
N ASN A 325 16.66 22.87 21.14
CA ASN A 325 17.68 23.55 20.36
C ASN A 325 18.21 24.85 21.04
N ALA A 326 17.67 25.20 22.22
CA ALA A 326 18.04 26.41 22.95
C ALA A 326 19.49 26.39 23.48
N TYR A 327 20.01 25.21 23.85
CA TYR A 327 21.37 25.06 24.39
C TYR A 327 22.44 24.81 23.32
N SER A 328 22.04 24.63 22.06
CA SER A 328 22.96 24.33 20.96
C SER A 328 23.79 25.53 20.50
N LYS A 329 23.45 26.75 20.94
CA LYS A 329 24.05 28.01 20.47
C LYS A 329 25.03 28.68 21.43
N ASP A 330 25.11 28.26 22.69
CA ASP A 330 26.03 28.88 23.66
C ASP A 330 27.49 28.41 23.54
N HIS A 331 27.81 27.62 22.49
CA HIS A 331 29.18 27.12 22.23
C HIS A 331 29.77 27.51 20.87
N GLU A 332 29.12 28.39 20.12
CA GLU A 332 29.71 29.07 18.96
C GLU A 332 29.80 30.57 19.26
N SER A 333 30.75 30.95 20.12
CA SER A 333 31.19 32.33 20.36
C SER A 333 32.57 32.55 19.76
#